data_AF-A0A353PTE7-F1
#
_entry.id   AF-A0A353PTE7-F1
#
_cell.length_a   1.000
_cell.length_b   1.000
_cell.length_c   1.000
_cell.angle_alpha   90.00
_cell.angle_beta   90.00
_cell.angle_gamma   90.00
#
_symmetry.space_group_name_H-M   'P 1'
#
loop_
_entity.id
_entity.type
_entity.pdbx_description
1 polymer ?
#
loop_
_entity_poly.entity_id
_entity_poly.type
_entity_poly.pdbx_seq_one_letter_code
_entity_poly.pdbx_strand_id
1 'polypeptide(L)'
;IIIEGDGQNIESFMPKLDPFTCSKTEALERVREAGIVGMGGAAFPTHVKLFPPKEKPISVVIANGAECEPYLTIDDMTMQERATNIIDGLAIATKIVGAPKALLAIEDNKKHLLPILNEAIEKSGNTELSLVLTKTKYPQGGEKSLIKAVLKKEVPSCGIPADIGCVVLNVNTLCAISDAFRLGKPLIDRPLTISGAACENPKNIVVPIGTVLADLIPETISLKEDLVKILSGGPMMGVSLPNTSFPIAKNTSGILFLNKKETDLTTESQCISCGRCIDVCSCRITPVMIVKELAAGNMAEAIRYGLMDCVECGSCVYVCPAHVQLIQRIRTGKQIRRSEIAQELQIQEENLADCGKVMEADCGCGGDK
;
A
#
# COMPACT_ATOMS: atom_id res chain seq x y z
N ILE A 1 -16.92 -6.10 -20.57
CA ILE A 1 -17.45 -7.44 -20.18
C ILE A 1 -18.38 -7.18 -19.02
N ILE A 2 -19.69 -7.33 -19.20
CA ILE A 2 -20.66 -7.33 -18.10
C ILE A 2 -20.90 -8.80 -17.79
N ILE A 3 -20.60 -9.23 -16.58
CA ILE A 3 -20.85 -10.60 -16.14
C ILE A 3 -22.25 -10.60 -15.52
N GLU A 4 -23.23 -11.17 -16.23
CA GLU A 4 -24.56 -11.41 -15.65
C GLU A 4 -24.46 -12.60 -14.68
N GLY A 5 -24.86 -12.37 -13.42
CA GLY A 5 -24.94 -13.44 -12.43
C GLY A 5 -26.10 -14.38 -12.74
N ASP A 6 -25.92 -15.66 -12.48
CA ASP A 6 -26.95 -16.71 -12.66
C ASP A 6 -28.03 -16.67 -11.55
N GLY A 7 -27.94 -15.72 -10.62
CA GLY A 7 -28.82 -15.58 -9.45
C GLY A 7 -28.61 -16.67 -8.39
N GLN A 8 -27.63 -17.55 -8.59
CA GLN A 8 -27.28 -18.60 -7.65
C GLN A 8 -26.06 -18.13 -6.86
N ASN A 9 -26.19 -18.00 -5.53
CA ASN A 9 -25.08 -17.65 -4.64
C ASN A 9 -24.12 -18.86 -4.45
N ILE A 10 -23.64 -19.45 -5.55
CA ILE A 10 -22.72 -20.58 -5.54
C ILE A 10 -21.30 -20.05 -5.58
N GLU A 11 -20.55 -20.26 -4.51
CA GLU A 11 -19.13 -19.94 -4.45
C GLU A 11 -18.30 -21.19 -4.75
N SER A 12 -17.45 -21.12 -5.78
CA SER A 12 -16.42 -22.12 -6.04
C SER A 12 -15.05 -21.47 -5.94
N PHE A 13 -14.21 -21.99 -5.05
CA PHE A 13 -12.88 -21.48 -4.79
C PHE A 13 -11.80 -22.41 -5.34
N MET A 14 -10.57 -21.90 -5.39
CA MET A 14 -9.41 -22.70 -5.78
C MET A 14 -9.26 -23.90 -4.83
N PRO A 15 -8.63 -25.00 -5.26
CA PRO A 15 -8.33 -26.10 -4.35
C PRO A 15 -7.41 -25.62 -3.22
N LYS A 16 -7.63 -26.12 -2.01
CA LYS A 16 -6.74 -25.87 -0.87
C LYS A 16 -5.32 -26.32 -1.23
N LEU A 17 -4.33 -25.54 -0.77
CA LEU A 17 -2.93 -25.83 -1.01
C LEU A 17 -2.19 -25.66 0.30
N ASP A 18 -1.38 -26.65 0.66
CA ASP A 18 -0.52 -26.55 1.83
C ASP A 18 0.75 -25.74 1.50
N PRO A 19 0.91 -24.54 2.07
CA PRO A 19 2.03 -23.66 1.77
C PRO A 19 3.39 -24.18 2.25
N PHE A 20 3.41 -25.19 3.13
CA PHE A 20 4.65 -25.70 3.73
C PHE A 20 5.22 -26.93 3.01
N THR A 21 4.43 -27.55 2.13
CA THR A 21 4.82 -28.73 1.35
C THR A 21 4.91 -28.46 -0.15
N CYS A 22 4.22 -27.44 -0.67
CA CYS A 22 4.32 -27.06 -2.08
C CYS A 22 5.65 -26.35 -2.42
N SER A 23 5.95 -26.29 -3.71
CA SER A 23 7.11 -25.55 -4.20
C SER A 23 6.92 -24.04 -4.08
N LYS A 24 8.04 -23.30 -4.01
CA LYS A 24 8.00 -21.82 -4.00
C LYS A 24 7.27 -21.24 -5.21
N THR A 25 7.42 -21.87 -6.38
CA THR A 25 6.77 -21.43 -7.62
C THR A 25 5.25 -21.60 -7.52
N GLU A 26 4.76 -22.75 -7.06
CA GLU A 26 3.32 -22.98 -6.85
C GLU A 26 2.73 -22.02 -5.81
N ALA A 27 3.49 -21.74 -4.74
CA ALA A 27 3.05 -20.79 -3.72
C ALA A 27 2.95 -19.35 -4.27
N LEU A 28 3.91 -18.92 -5.09
CA LEU A 28 3.85 -17.60 -5.75
C LEU A 28 2.72 -17.52 -6.76
N GLU A 29 2.51 -18.60 -7.52
CA GLU A 29 1.41 -18.70 -8.47
C GLU A 29 0.07 -18.64 -7.76
N ARG A 30 -0.08 -19.31 -6.61
CA ARG A 30 -1.28 -19.21 -5.76
C ARG A 30 -1.58 -17.76 -5.37
N VAL A 31 -0.57 -17.01 -4.92
CA VAL A 31 -0.75 -15.59 -4.54
C VAL A 31 -1.12 -14.73 -5.76
N ARG A 32 -0.58 -15.06 -6.94
CA ARG A 32 -0.86 -14.38 -8.21
C ARG A 32 -2.29 -14.65 -8.70
N GLU A 33 -2.70 -15.91 -8.79
CA GLU A 33 -4.04 -16.34 -9.21
C GLU A 33 -5.13 -15.84 -8.26
N ALA A 34 -4.86 -15.83 -6.96
CA ALA A 34 -5.74 -15.22 -5.96
C ALA A 34 -5.88 -13.69 -6.13
N GLY A 35 -5.07 -13.06 -6.98
CA GLY A 35 -5.13 -11.63 -7.26
C GLY A 35 -4.77 -10.76 -6.05
N ILE A 36 -3.89 -11.23 -5.16
CA ILE A 36 -3.58 -10.55 -3.91
C ILE A 36 -2.66 -9.35 -4.16
N VAL A 37 -3.06 -8.21 -3.63
CA VAL A 37 -2.30 -6.95 -3.68
C VAL A 37 -2.08 -6.39 -2.27
N GLY A 38 -1.12 -5.47 -2.15
CA GLY A 38 -0.85 -4.72 -0.93
C GLY A 38 -2.05 -3.87 -0.53
N MET A 39 -2.70 -4.26 0.56
CA MET A 39 -3.96 -3.67 1.05
C MET A 39 -3.76 -2.42 1.93
N GLY A 40 -2.50 -2.04 2.20
CA GLY A 40 -2.14 -0.82 2.93
C GLY A 40 -2.08 0.46 2.08
N GLY A 41 -2.53 0.44 0.82
CA GLY A 41 -2.74 1.64 0.01
C GLY A 41 -2.30 1.55 -1.46
N ALA A 42 -1.04 1.20 -1.72
CA ALA A 42 -0.48 1.27 -3.09
C ALA A 42 -0.96 0.15 -4.05
N ALA A 43 -1.71 -0.84 -3.58
CA ALA A 43 -2.17 -1.99 -4.36
C ALA A 43 -1.05 -2.73 -5.10
N PHE A 44 0.20 -2.70 -4.59
CA PHE A 44 1.32 -3.36 -5.24
C PHE A 44 1.12 -4.88 -5.28
N PRO A 45 1.37 -5.57 -6.42
CA PRO A 45 1.17 -7.01 -6.52
C PRO A 45 1.99 -7.79 -5.47
N THR A 46 1.32 -8.59 -4.66
CA THR A 46 1.96 -9.25 -3.51
C THR A 46 2.93 -10.35 -3.94
N HIS A 47 2.61 -11.08 -5.03
CA HIS A 47 3.51 -12.11 -5.58
C HIS A 47 4.86 -11.53 -6.02
N VAL A 48 4.88 -10.31 -6.60
CA VAL A 48 6.13 -9.61 -6.95
C VAL A 48 6.93 -9.28 -5.68
N LYS A 49 6.25 -8.82 -4.63
CA LYS A 49 6.88 -8.50 -3.35
C LYS A 49 7.47 -9.72 -2.63
N LEU A 50 6.85 -10.89 -2.82
CA LEU A 50 7.31 -12.18 -2.30
C LEU A 50 8.37 -12.86 -3.19
N PHE A 51 8.70 -12.27 -4.33
CA PHE A 51 9.74 -12.73 -5.24
C PHE A 51 10.86 -11.69 -5.41
N PRO A 52 11.62 -11.41 -4.32
CA PRO A 52 12.75 -10.49 -4.39
C PRO A 52 13.87 -11.05 -5.30
N PRO A 53 14.74 -10.18 -5.86
CA PRO A 53 15.90 -10.60 -6.64
C PRO A 53 16.79 -11.59 -5.86
N LYS A 54 17.36 -12.58 -6.56
CA LYS A 54 18.16 -13.65 -5.93
C LYS A 54 19.38 -13.13 -5.18
N GLU A 55 19.91 -12.00 -5.62
CA GLU A 55 21.07 -11.30 -5.06
C GLU A 55 20.73 -10.57 -3.75
N LYS A 56 19.44 -10.48 -3.38
CA LYS A 56 18.93 -9.75 -2.21
C LYS A 56 18.24 -10.71 -1.23
N PRO A 57 19.01 -11.53 -0.48
CA PRO A 57 18.43 -12.47 0.47
C PRO A 57 17.64 -11.74 1.57
N ILE A 58 16.44 -12.24 1.87
CA ILE A 58 15.57 -11.65 2.88
C ILE A 58 15.89 -12.26 4.24
N SER A 59 16.20 -11.39 5.19
CA SER A 59 16.49 -11.76 6.58
C SER A 59 15.25 -11.71 7.48
N VAL A 60 14.22 -10.95 7.10
CA VAL A 60 13.03 -10.76 7.93
C VAL A 60 11.80 -10.37 7.11
N VAL A 61 10.64 -10.93 7.46
CA VAL A 61 9.33 -10.45 7.01
C VAL A 61 8.66 -9.68 8.15
N ILE A 62 8.15 -8.49 7.85
CA ILE A 62 7.48 -7.61 8.82
C ILE A 62 6.00 -7.53 8.46
N ALA A 63 5.13 -7.99 9.36
CA ALA A 63 3.72 -7.66 9.35
C ALA A 63 3.52 -6.23 9.89
N ASN A 64 2.97 -5.35 9.05
CA ASN A 64 2.66 -3.98 9.38
C ASN A 64 1.24 -3.88 9.93
N GLY A 65 1.13 -3.84 11.27
CA GLY A 65 -0.08 -3.51 12.01
C GLY A 65 -0.04 -2.08 12.58
N ALA A 66 0.86 -1.23 12.11
CA ALA A 66 0.95 0.18 12.52
C ALA A 66 -0.07 1.04 11.73
N GLU A 67 -1.32 1.02 12.18
CA GLU A 67 -2.40 1.84 11.62
C GLU A 67 -2.37 3.27 12.20
N CYS A 68 -1.59 4.13 11.55
CA CYS A 68 -1.37 5.52 11.99
C CYS A 68 -2.20 6.56 11.23
N GLU A 69 -2.94 6.16 10.21
CA GLU A 69 -3.79 7.05 9.42
C GLU A 69 -5.03 7.44 10.26
N PRO A 70 -5.31 8.73 10.51
CA PRO A 70 -6.42 9.13 11.37
C PRO A 70 -7.77 8.60 10.85
N TYR A 71 -8.70 8.35 11.77
CA TYR A 71 -10.03 7.73 11.55
C TYR A 71 -10.05 6.25 11.18
N LEU A 72 -9.00 5.71 10.54
CA LEU A 72 -8.99 4.32 10.12
C LEU A 72 -8.72 3.39 11.32
N THR A 73 -9.48 2.31 11.39
CA THR A 73 -9.42 1.31 12.49
C THR A 73 -9.56 -0.12 11.99
N ILE A 74 -9.46 -0.33 10.67
CA ILE A 74 -9.72 -1.62 10.05
C ILE A 74 -8.59 -2.61 10.31
N ASP A 75 -7.34 -2.15 10.32
CA ASP A 75 -6.19 -3.00 10.64
C ASP A 75 -6.24 -3.38 12.13
N ASP A 76 -6.63 -2.47 13.03
CA ASP A 76 -6.88 -2.77 14.44
C ASP A 76 -7.96 -3.86 14.60
N MET A 77 -9.12 -3.70 13.96
CA MET A 77 -10.20 -4.69 13.99
C MET A 77 -9.76 -6.04 13.41
N THR A 78 -8.99 -6.02 12.33
CA THR A 78 -8.44 -7.23 11.71
C THR A 78 -7.50 -7.97 12.67
N MET A 79 -6.69 -7.24 13.43
CA MET A 79 -5.82 -7.84 14.46
C MET A 79 -6.61 -8.42 15.63
N GLN A 80 -7.76 -7.85 15.98
CA GLN A 80 -8.65 -8.40 17.02
C GLN A 80 -9.33 -9.69 16.56
N GLU A 81 -9.98 -9.66 15.39
CA GLU A 81 -10.87 -10.75 14.95
C GLU A 81 -10.13 -11.84 14.18
N ARG A 82 -9.02 -11.51 13.52
CA ARG A 82 -8.32 -12.40 12.58
C ARG A 82 -6.85 -12.61 12.92
N ALA A 83 -6.47 -12.49 14.20
CA ALA A 83 -5.09 -12.71 14.67
C ALA A 83 -4.47 -14.01 14.12
N THR A 84 -5.18 -15.13 14.20
CA THR A 84 -4.70 -16.43 13.70
C THR A 84 -4.39 -16.40 12.20
N ASN A 85 -5.23 -15.74 11.38
CA ASN A 85 -4.98 -15.60 9.95
C ASN A 85 -3.77 -14.72 9.66
N ILE A 86 -3.54 -13.67 10.46
CA ILE A 86 -2.35 -12.80 10.32
C ILE A 86 -1.09 -13.63 10.60
N ILE A 87 -1.08 -14.38 11.70
CA ILE A 87 0.06 -15.22 12.09
C ILE A 87 0.33 -16.32 11.05
N ASP A 88 -0.71 -17.00 10.58
CA ASP A 88 -0.61 -18.00 9.52
C ASP A 88 -0.09 -17.39 8.21
N GLY A 89 -0.70 -16.29 7.76
CA GLY A 89 -0.28 -15.57 6.56
C GLY A 89 1.17 -15.07 6.63
N LEU A 90 1.61 -14.62 7.82
CA LEU A 90 2.98 -14.20 8.06
C LEU A 90 3.95 -15.38 7.97
N ALA A 91 3.61 -16.53 8.54
CA ALA A 91 4.41 -17.75 8.44
C ALA A 91 4.53 -18.23 6.99
N ILE A 92 3.43 -18.20 6.23
CA ILE A 92 3.40 -18.53 4.79
C ILE A 92 4.30 -17.59 4.01
N ALA A 93 4.14 -16.28 4.18
CA ALA A 93 4.96 -15.28 3.49
C ALA A 93 6.46 -15.47 3.81
N THR A 94 6.79 -15.74 5.07
CA THR A 94 8.15 -16.01 5.55
C THR A 94 8.75 -17.25 4.88
N LYS A 95 7.97 -18.33 4.75
CA LYS A 95 8.36 -19.55 4.04
C LYS A 95 8.62 -19.30 2.55
N ILE A 96 7.74 -18.56 1.87
CA ILE A 96 7.86 -18.26 0.43
C ILE A 96 9.15 -17.47 0.14
N VAL A 97 9.43 -16.43 0.93
CA VAL A 97 10.64 -15.62 0.71
C VAL A 97 11.91 -16.34 1.19
N GLY A 98 11.78 -17.31 2.09
CA GLY A 98 12.91 -18.04 2.69
C GLY A 98 13.60 -17.25 3.79
N ALA A 99 12.87 -16.40 4.50
CA ALA A 99 13.43 -15.59 5.58
C ALA A 99 13.50 -16.39 6.88
N PRO A 100 14.55 -16.21 7.70
CA PRO A 100 14.68 -16.91 8.97
C PRO A 100 13.76 -16.35 10.07
N LYS A 101 13.28 -15.10 9.94
CA LYS A 101 12.55 -14.40 11.01
C LYS A 101 11.30 -13.69 10.51
N ALA A 102 10.33 -13.56 11.41
CA ALA A 102 9.11 -12.81 11.20
C ALA A 102 8.83 -11.85 12.36
N LEU A 103 8.39 -10.64 12.06
CA LEU A 103 8.07 -9.62 13.07
C LEU A 103 6.66 -9.08 12.84
N LEU A 104 5.82 -9.06 13.87
CA LEU A 104 4.56 -8.32 13.86
C LEU A 104 4.74 -6.98 14.56
N ALA A 105 4.71 -5.88 13.80
CA ALA A 105 4.90 -4.54 14.33
C ALA A 105 3.55 -3.85 14.56
N ILE A 106 3.28 -3.44 15.80
CA ILE A 106 2.08 -2.67 16.17
C ILE A 106 2.49 -1.39 16.91
N GLU A 107 1.60 -0.42 16.99
CA GLU A 107 1.82 0.82 17.76
C GLU A 107 1.52 0.64 19.25
N ASP A 108 2.17 1.43 20.10
CA ASP A 108 2.05 1.34 21.55
C ASP A 108 0.69 1.80 22.12
N ASN A 109 -0.12 2.53 21.33
CA ASN A 109 -1.54 2.76 21.63
C ASN A 109 -2.44 1.53 21.39
N LYS A 110 -1.93 0.45 20.77
CA LYS A 110 -2.67 -0.79 20.50
C LYS A 110 -2.27 -1.94 21.42
N LYS A 111 -1.80 -1.63 22.64
CA LYS A 111 -1.37 -2.64 23.62
C LYS A 111 -2.48 -3.58 24.08
N HIS A 112 -3.75 -3.21 23.90
CA HIS A 112 -4.90 -4.09 24.16
C HIS A 112 -4.89 -5.33 23.26
N LEU A 113 -4.20 -5.30 22.12
CA LEU A 113 -4.06 -6.43 21.21
C LEU A 113 -3.01 -7.45 21.65
N LEU A 114 -2.12 -7.11 22.60
CA LEU A 114 -1.02 -7.98 23.00
C LEU A 114 -1.47 -9.38 23.46
N PRO A 115 -2.51 -9.54 24.29
CA PRO A 115 -2.95 -10.87 24.72
C PRO A 115 -3.39 -11.73 23.53
N ILE A 116 -4.21 -11.17 22.64
CA ILE A 116 -4.78 -11.86 21.48
C ILE A 116 -3.66 -12.27 20.50
N LEU A 117 -2.74 -11.36 20.21
CA LEU A 117 -1.65 -11.59 19.27
C LEU A 117 -0.61 -12.57 19.84
N ASN A 118 -0.25 -12.45 21.13
CA ASN A 118 0.68 -13.39 21.76
C ASN A 118 0.09 -14.80 21.82
N GLU A 119 -1.19 -14.94 22.17
CA GLU A 119 -1.88 -16.24 22.16
C GLU A 119 -1.87 -16.88 20.76
N ALA A 120 -2.13 -16.10 19.71
CA ALA A 120 -2.07 -16.58 18.33
C ALA A 120 -0.66 -17.02 17.92
N ILE A 121 0.38 -16.29 18.35
CA ILE A 121 1.79 -16.64 18.11
C ILE A 121 2.14 -17.95 18.84
N GLU A 122 1.81 -18.06 20.13
CA GLU A 122 2.06 -19.27 20.93
C GLU A 122 1.39 -20.50 20.32
N LYS A 123 0.12 -20.40 19.92
CA LYS A 123 -0.63 -21.49 19.26
C LYS A 123 -0.03 -21.90 17.92
N SER A 124 0.65 -20.99 17.21
CA SER A 124 1.31 -21.32 15.95
C SER A 124 2.54 -22.21 16.12
N GLY A 125 3.14 -22.24 17.31
CA GLY A 125 4.39 -22.94 17.59
C GLY A 125 5.63 -22.36 16.88
N ASN A 126 5.50 -21.21 16.20
CA ASN A 126 6.58 -20.59 15.44
C ASN A 126 7.45 -19.69 16.34
N THR A 127 8.61 -20.21 16.77
CA THR A 127 9.54 -19.49 17.66
C THR A 127 10.29 -18.34 16.99
N GLU A 128 10.30 -18.29 15.65
CA GLU A 128 10.99 -17.23 14.89
C GLU A 128 10.09 -16.00 14.61
N LEU A 129 8.84 -16.05 15.07
CA LEU A 129 7.88 -14.96 14.98
C LEU A 129 7.80 -14.25 16.34
N SER A 130 7.97 -12.92 16.32
CA SER A 130 7.83 -12.10 17.53
C SER A 130 7.09 -10.79 17.27
N LEU A 131 6.55 -10.21 18.34
CA LEU A 131 5.84 -8.94 18.32
C LEU A 131 6.78 -7.78 18.68
N VAL A 132 6.68 -6.67 17.96
CA VAL A 132 7.46 -5.45 18.19
C VAL A 132 6.54 -4.26 18.38
N LEU A 133 6.73 -3.52 19.48
CA LEU A 133 6.03 -2.26 19.71
C LEU A 133 6.79 -1.10 19.07
N THR A 134 6.03 -0.24 18.39
CA THR A 134 6.50 1.01 17.80
C THR A 134 5.78 2.19 18.44
N LYS A 135 6.32 3.40 18.30
CA LYS A 135 5.70 4.60 18.88
C LYS A 135 4.47 5.01 18.08
N THR A 136 3.37 5.38 18.74
CA THR A 136 2.25 6.05 18.07
C THR A 136 2.69 7.40 17.51
N LYS A 137 2.87 7.46 16.19
CA LYS A 137 3.32 8.67 15.48
C LYS A 137 2.94 8.56 14.00
N TYR A 138 2.54 9.66 13.38
CA TYR A 138 2.43 9.71 11.93
C TYR A 138 3.78 10.09 11.26
N PRO A 139 4.23 9.44 10.16
CA PRO A 139 3.66 8.28 9.46
C PRO A 139 4.37 6.96 9.83
N GLN A 140 4.17 6.45 11.06
CA GLN A 140 4.84 5.22 11.55
C GLN A 140 4.50 3.99 10.70
N GLY A 141 3.27 3.90 10.20
CA GLY A 141 2.80 2.84 9.30
C GLY A 141 3.36 2.90 7.88
N GLY A 142 4.06 3.97 7.50
CA GLY A 142 4.75 4.06 6.22
C GLY A 142 5.91 3.06 6.16
N GLU A 143 6.08 2.37 5.03
CA GLU A 143 7.03 1.25 4.89
C GLU A 143 8.46 1.61 5.34
N LYS A 144 9.02 2.72 4.84
CA LYS A 144 10.37 3.19 5.24
C LYS A 144 10.44 3.57 6.72
N SER A 145 9.38 4.18 7.27
CA SER A 145 9.31 4.59 8.68
C SER A 145 9.27 3.38 9.62
N LEU A 146 8.48 2.38 9.27
CA LEU A 146 8.31 1.16 10.04
C LEU A 146 9.60 0.35 10.08
N ILE A 147 10.24 0.15 8.92
CA ILE A 147 11.55 -0.49 8.80
C ILE A 147 12.57 0.19 9.72
N LYS A 148 12.64 1.52 9.68
CA LYS A 148 13.56 2.28 10.54
C LYS A 148 13.24 2.12 12.01
N ALA A 149 11.97 2.10 12.39
CA ALA A 149 11.56 1.92 13.78
C ALA A 149 11.91 0.53 14.32
N VAL A 150 11.68 -0.51 13.52
CA VAL A 150 11.83 -1.93 13.89
C VAL A 150 13.28 -2.40 13.74
N LEU A 151 13.91 -2.18 12.59
CA LEU A 151 15.24 -2.72 12.26
C LEU A 151 16.38 -1.74 12.50
N LYS A 152 16.08 -0.46 12.77
CA LYS A 152 17.08 0.63 12.85
C LYS A 152 17.92 0.79 11.58
N LYS A 153 17.38 0.38 10.44
CA LYS A 153 17.99 0.53 9.10
C LYS A 153 17.18 1.53 8.27
N GLU A 154 17.85 2.24 7.37
CA GLU A 154 17.20 3.13 6.41
C GLU A 154 17.21 2.49 5.02
N VAL A 155 16.07 2.52 4.33
CA VAL A 155 16.00 2.12 2.92
C VAL A 155 16.72 3.19 2.09
N PRO A 156 17.65 2.81 1.19
CA PRO A 156 18.38 3.78 0.39
C PRO A 156 17.44 4.62 -0.50
N SER A 157 17.93 5.79 -0.93
CA SER A 157 17.21 6.64 -1.89
C SER A 157 16.93 5.84 -3.16
N CYS A 158 15.70 5.97 -3.69
CA CYS A 158 15.19 5.17 -4.81
C CYS A 158 15.24 3.63 -4.64
N GLY A 159 15.62 3.13 -3.46
CA GLY A 159 15.68 1.71 -3.14
C GLY A 159 14.36 1.13 -2.65
N ILE A 160 14.35 -0.19 -2.49
CA ILE A 160 13.23 -0.99 -2.03
C ILE A 160 13.58 -1.72 -0.72
N PRO A 161 12.60 -2.16 0.09
CA PRO A 161 12.87 -2.91 1.32
C PRO A 161 13.78 -4.14 1.14
N ALA A 162 13.74 -4.78 -0.03
CA ALA A 162 14.61 -5.92 -0.34
C ALA A 162 16.11 -5.54 -0.32
N ASP A 163 16.47 -4.28 -0.59
CA ASP A 163 17.87 -3.80 -0.58
C ASP A 163 18.52 -3.89 0.80
N ILE A 164 17.72 -3.89 1.85
CA ILE A 164 18.16 -4.03 3.24
C ILE A 164 17.77 -5.38 3.85
N GLY A 165 17.31 -6.32 3.00
CA GLY A 165 16.99 -7.70 3.37
C GLY A 165 15.67 -7.85 4.14
N CYS A 166 14.63 -7.08 3.80
CA CYS A 166 13.32 -7.23 4.44
C CYS A 166 12.14 -7.14 3.45
N VAL A 167 11.01 -7.71 3.85
CA VAL A 167 9.72 -7.57 3.15
C VAL A 167 8.67 -7.11 4.16
N VAL A 168 7.89 -6.09 3.82
CA VAL A 168 6.84 -5.55 4.70
C VAL A 168 5.46 -5.87 4.12
N LEU A 169 4.53 -6.44 4.88
CA LEU A 169 3.18 -6.76 4.42
C LEU A 169 2.14 -6.23 5.40
N ASN A 170 1.10 -5.58 4.91
CA ASN A 170 -0.01 -5.14 5.75
C ASN A 170 -0.79 -6.35 6.32
N VAL A 171 -1.35 -6.21 7.52
CA VAL A 171 -2.07 -7.29 8.22
C VAL A 171 -3.23 -7.86 7.42
N ASN A 172 -4.01 -7.02 6.72
CA ASN A 172 -5.08 -7.50 5.85
C ASN A 172 -4.52 -8.33 4.69
N THR A 173 -3.39 -7.92 4.09
CA THR A 173 -2.75 -8.71 3.01
C THR A 173 -2.34 -10.09 3.50
N LEU A 174 -1.88 -10.21 4.75
CA LEU A 174 -1.54 -11.50 5.34
C LEU A 174 -2.76 -12.38 5.55
N CYS A 175 -3.89 -11.82 6.01
CA CYS A 175 -5.16 -12.55 6.07
C CYS A 175 -5.56 -13.10 4.70
N ALA A 176 -5.46 -12.29 3.64
CA ALA A 176 -5.77 -12.73 2.27
C ALA A 176 -4.82 -13.83 1.78
N ILE A 177 -3.54 -13.80 2.16
CA ILE A 177 -2.60 -14.89 1.89
C ILE A 177 -3.08 -16.17 2.59
N SER A 178 -3.38 -16.11 3.90
CA SER A 178 -3.89 -17.27 4.64
C SER A 178 -5.15 -17.85 3.97
N ASP A 179 -6.13 -17.01 3.63
CA ASP A 179 -7.38 -17.43 2.98
C ASP A 179 -7.14 -18.12 1.63
N ALA A 180 -6.22 -17.62 0.80
CA ALA A 180 -5.90 -18.21 -0.49
C ALA A 180 -5.28 -19.61 -0.38
N PHE A 181 -4.53 -19.91 0.68
CA PHE A 181 -3.95 -21.24 0.90
C PHE A 181 -4.91 -22.17 1.64
N ARG A 182 -5.52 -21.70 2.73
CA ARG A 182 -6.36 -22.50 3.64
C ARG A 182 -7.75 -22.77 3.10
N LEU A 183 -8.34 -21.79 2.44
CA LEU A 183 -9.71 -21.84 1.91
C LEU A 183 -9.75 -21.89 0.39
N GLY A 184 -8.64 -21.54 -0.28
CA GLY A 184 -8.63 -21.34 -1.73
C GLY A 184 -9.33 -20.06 -2.17
N LYS A 185 -9.66 -19.17 -1.23
CA LYS A 185 -10.46 -17.98 -1.47
C LYS A 185 -9.59 -16.88 -2.11
N PRO A 186 -9.93 -16.40 -3.32
CA PRO A 186 -9.24 -15.26 -3.93
C PRO A 186 -9.54 -13.95 -3.18
N LEU A 187 -8.78 -12.89 -3.45
CA LEU A 187 -9.04 -11.56 -2.89
C LEU A 187 -10.25 -10.92 -3.59
N ILE A 188 -11.44 -11.26 -3.08
CA ILE A 188 -12.75 -10.80 -3.56
C ILE A 188 -13.48 -9.91 -2.55
N ASP A 189 -13.05 -9.91 -1.29
CA ASP A 189 -13.60 -9.06 -0.25
C ASP A 189 -12.63 -7.96 0.16
N ARG A 190 -13.18 -6.80 0.51
CA ARG A 190 -12.44 -5.67 1.05
C ARG A 190 -12.97 -5.28 2.42
N PRO A 191 -12.20 -5.53 3.50
CA PRO A 191 -12.44 -4.88 4.79
C PRO A 191 -12.09 -3.39 4.69
N LEU A 192 -12.94 -2.52 5.23
CA LEU A 192 -12.72 -1.07 5.26
C LEU A 192 -13.40 -0.37 6.45
N THR A 193 -12.86 0.77 6.86
CA THR A 193 -13.49 1.66 7.86
C THR A 193 -14.44 2.67 7.21
N ILE A 194 -15.66 2.79 7.71
CA ILE A 194 -16.58 3.89 7.41
C ILE A 194 -16.60 4.84 8.61
N SER A 195 -16.23 6.11 8.41
CA SER A 195 -16.13 7.09 9.51
C SER A 195 -16.27 8.54 9.05
N GLY A 196 -15.99 9.49 9.95
CA GLY A 196 -16.14 10.95 9.76
C GLY A 196 -17.41 11.51 10.40
N ALA A 197 -17.42 12.80 10.76
CA ALA A 197 -18.53 13.38 11.53
C ALA A 197 -19.85 13.45 10.77
N ALA A 198 -19.83 13.40 9.43
CA ALA A 198 -21.04 13.34 8.61
C ALA A 198 -21.59 11.91 8.44
N CYS A 199 -20.90 10.89 8.96
CA CYS A 199 -21.44 9.53 9.09
C CYS A 199 -22.16 9.38 10.44
N GLU A 200 -23.43 8.96 10.42
CA GLU A 200 -24.22 8.76 11.63
C GLU A 200 -23.86 7.46 12.37
N ASN A 201 -23.48 6.44 11.62
CA ASN A 201 -23.23 5.09 12.11
C ASN A 201 -21.83 4.57 11.70
N PRO A 202 -20.74 5.20 12.19
CA PRO A 202 -19.38 4.78 11.86
C PRO A 202 -19.12 3.34 12.29
N LYS A 203 -18.49 2.55 11.42
CA LYS A 203 -18.24 1.12 11.62
C LYS A 203 -17.20 0.58 10.64
N ASN A 204 -16.63 -0.57 10.97
CA ASN A 204 -15.85 -1.37 10.04
C ASN A 204 -16.78 -2.36 9.34
N ILE A 205 -16.64 -2.50 8.03
CA ILE A 205 -17.43 -3.44 7.20
C ILE A 205 -16.53 -4.23 6.28
N VAL A 206 -17.05 -5.36 5.80
CA VAL A 206 -16.45 -6.16 4.73
C VAL A 206 -17.44 -6.20 3.59
N VAL A 207 -17.00 -5.80 2.40
CA VAL A 207 -17.84 -5.78 1.19
C VAL A 207 -17.12 -6.43 0.02
N PRO A 208 -17.84 -6.99 -0.96
CA PRO A 208 -17.22 -7.43 -2.20
C PRO A 208 -16.46 -6.29 -2.90
N ILE A 209 -15.32 -6.61 -3.48
CA ILE A 209 -14.56 -5.69 -4.33
C ILE A 209 -15.40 -5.39 -5.57
N GLY A 210 -15.56 -4.09 -5.87
CA GLY A 210 -16.41 -3.62 -6.94
C GLY A 210 -17.79 -3.11 -6.48
N THR A 211 -18.19 -3.37 -5.23
CA THR A 211 -19.42 -2.77 -4.65
C THR A 211 -19.38 -1.25 -4.80
N VAL A 212 -20.44 -0.67 -5.36
CA VAL A 212 -20.54 0.79 -5.51
C VAL A 212 -20.90 1.39 -4.17
N LEU A 213 -20.20 2.45 -3.75
CA LEU A 213 -20.43 3.08 -2.45
C LEU A 213 -21.88 3.58 -2.28
N ALA A 214 -22.51 4.04 -3.37
CA ALA A 214 -23.91 4.45 -3.39
C ALA A 214 -24.87 3.32 -2.97
N ASP A 215 -24.58 2.07 -3.33
CA ASP A 215 -25.44 0.91 -3.02
C ASP A 215 -25.44 0.58 -1.51
N LEU A 216 -24.44 1.06 -0.77
CA LEU A 216 -24.36 0.91 0.68
C LEU A 216 -25.19 1.96 1.42
N ILE A 217 -25.70 2.99 0.73
CA ILE A 217 -26.44 4.12 1.31
C ILE A 217 -27.92 4.01 0.90
N PRO A 218 -28.89 4.15 1.83
CA PRO A 218 -28.75 4.47 3.25
C PRO A 218 -28.69 3.23 4.17
N GLU A 219 -28.91 2.04 3.63
CA GLU A 219 -29.17 0.82 4.41
C GLU A 219 -27.99 0.42 5.30
N THR A 220 -26.77 0.46 4.76
CA THR A 220 -25.56 0.16 5.52
C THR A 220 -24.94 1.43 6.11
N ILE A 221 -24.92 2.53 5.36
CA ILE A 221 -24.26 3.78 5.73
C ILE A 221 -25.30 4.91 5.75
N SER A 222 -25.44 5.55 6.90
CA SER A 222 -26.36 6.68 7.09
C SER A 222 -25.56 7.98 7.18
N LEU A 223 -25.98 8.98 6.42
CA LEU A 223 -25.26 10.24 6.23
C LEU A 223 -26.08 11.42 6.73
N LYS A 224 -25.41 12.35 7.39
CA LYS A 224 -25.98 13.64 7.80
C LYS A 224 -26.04 14.61 6.63
N GLU A 225 -26.94 15.56 6.72
CA GLU A 225 -27.12 16.63 5.71
C GLU A 225 -25.90 17.57 5.61
N ASP A 226 -25.05 17.63 6.64
CA ASP A 226 -23.87 18.53 6.69
C ASP A 226 -22.61 17.93 6.03
N LEU A 227 -22.76 16.88 5.21
CA LEU A 227 -21.68 16.29 4.43
C LEU A 227 -21.08 17.32 3.46
N VAL A 228 -19.76 17.50 3.54
CA VAL A 228 -19.02 18.43 2.67
C VAL A 228 -18.00 17.71 1.79
N LYS A 229 -17.37 16.65 2.30
CA LYS A 229 -16.27 15.99 1.60
C LYS A 229 -16.27 14.49 1.82
N ILE A 230 -16.05 13.74 0.75
CA ILE A 230 -15.87 12.29 0.79
C ILE A 230 -14.41 11.97 0.47
N LEU A 231 -13.75 11.16 1.29
CA LEU A 231 -12.41 10.67 1.05
C LEU A 231 -12.41 9.15 0.92
N SER A 232 -11.68 8.63 -0.07
CA SER A 232 -11.26 7.23 -0.13
C SER A 232 -9.87 7.08 0.49
N GLY A 233 -9.78 6.29 1.56
CA GLY A 233 -8.65 6.25 2.49
C GLY A 233 -8.81 7.24 3.64
N GLY A 234 -7.71 7.58 4.30
CA GLY A 234 -7.72 8.54 5.41
C GLY A 234 -7.43 9.99 5.00
N PRO A 235 -7.42 10.93 5.96
CA PRO A 235 -7.33 12.36 5.67
C PRO A 235 -5.93 12.82 5.22
N MET A 236 -4.89 12.04 5.45
CA MET A 236 -3.50 12.38 5.08
C MET A 236 -3.17 11.90 3.67
N MET A 237 -3.44 10.62 3.39
CA MET A 237 -3.05 10.00 2.11
C MET A 237 -4.21 9.79 1.13
N GLY A 238 -5.45 9.85 1.61
CA GLY A 238 -6.64 9.54 0.82
C GLY A 238 -6.90 10.50 -0.34
N VAL A 239 -7.82 10.09 -1.20
CA VAL A 239 -8.23 10.83 -2.40
C VAL A 239 -9.64 11.35 -2.22
N SER A 240 -9.87 12.60 -2.58
CA SER A 240 -11.21 13.20 -2.55
C SER A 240 -12.07 12.59 -3.66
N LEU A 241 -13.25 12.09 -3.30
CA LEU A 241 -14.24 11.61 -4.26
C LEU A 241 -15.27 12.72 -4.53
N PRO A 242 -15.69 12.92 -5.79
CA PRO A 242 -16.69 13.92 -6.14
C PRO A 242 -18.12 13.47 -5.80
N ASN A 243 -18.38 12.15 -5.70
CA ASN A 243 -19.68 11.57 -5.38
C ASN A 243 -19.53 10.13 -4.89
N THR A 244 -20.65 9.44 -4.64
CA THR A 244 -20.71 8.06 -4.12
C THR A 244 -20.75 6.98 -5.21
N SER A 245 -20.66 7.33 -6.50
CA SER A 245 -20.76 6.38 -7.62
C SER A 245 -19.45 5.62 -7.90
N PHE A 246 -18.51 5.61 -6.95
CA PHE A 246 -17.21 4.94 -7.11
C PHE A 246 -17.25 3.51 -6.55
N PRO A 247 -16.60 2.56 -7.23
CA PRO A 247 -16.48 1.20 -6.73
C PRO A 247 -15.44 1.11 -5.60
N ILE A 248 -15.71 0.27 -4.62
CA ILE A 248 -14.73 -0.14 -3.60
C ILE A 248 -13.65 -0.98 -4.27
N ALA A 249 -12.44 -0.43 -4.37
CA ALA A 249 -11.27 -1.11 -4.91
C ALA A 249 -10.48 -1.87 -3.82
N LYS A 250 -9.58 -2.78 -4.24
CA LYS A 250 -8.71 -3.60 -3.37
C LYS A 250 -7.89 -2.80 -2.36
N ASN A 251 -7.60 -1.53 -2.64
CA ASN A 251 -6.83 -0.64 -1.77
C ASN A 251 -7.66 0.37 -0.98
N THR A 252 -8.99 0.30 -1.04
CA THR A 252 -9.87 1.21 -0.30
C THR A 252 -9.89 0.82 1.18
N SER A 253 -8.98 1.37 2.00
CA SER A 253 -8.89 1.02 3.44
C SER A 253 -9.98 1.66 4.29
N GLY A 254 -10.62 2.71 3.78
CA GLY A 254 -11.76 3.34 4.43
C GLY A 254 -12.43 4.36 3.52
N ILE A 255 -13.62 4.78 3.93
CA ILE A 255 -14.34 5.91 3.35
C ILE A 255 -14.66 6.89 4.49
N LEU A 256 -14.25 8.14 4.34
CA LEU A 256 -14.54 9.19 5.31
C LEU A 256 -15.55 10.18 4.76
N PHE A 257 -16.58 10.43 5.55
CA PHE A 257 -17.63 11.42 5.32
C PHE A 257 -17.42 12.60 6.27
N LEU A 258 -16.75 13.64 5.78
CA LEU A 258 -16.34 14.79 6.58
C LEU A 258 -17.31 15.95 6.42
N ASN A 259 -17.59 16.64 7.52
CA ASN A 259 -18.33 17.90 7.50
C ASN A 259 -17.40 19.12 7.44
N LYS A 260 -17.99 20.31 7.48
CA LYS A 260 -17.25 21.59 7.45
C LYS A 260 -16.31 21.80 8.64
N LYS A 261 -16.58 21.18 9.80
CA LYS A 261 -15.73 21.34 11.00
C LYS A 261 -14.44 20.53 10.91
N GLU A 262 -14.49 19.39 10.21
CA GLU A 262 -13.34 18.50 10.00
C GLU A 262 -12.58 18.82 8.70
N THR A 263 -13.15 19.66 7.84
CA THR A 263 -12.57 20.00 6.54
C THR A 263 -12.09 21.43 6.51
N ASP A 264 -10.80 21.61 6.26
CA ASP A 264 -10.28 22.92 5.89
C ASP A 264 -10.49 23.15 4.38
N LEU A 265 -11.31 24.15 4.06
CA LEU A 265 -11.63 24.58 2.69
C LEU A 265 -10.88 25.86 2.31
N THR A 266 -9.89 26.29 3.10
CA THR A 266 -9.06 27.44 2.76
C THR A 266 -8.36 27.23 1.42
N THR A 267 -8.39 28.27 0.59
CA THR A 267 -7.73 28.24 -0.70
C THR A 267 -6.23 28.41 -0.53
N GLU A 268 -5.48 27.78 -1.41
CA GLU A 268 -4.04 27.95 -1.48
C GLU A 268 -3.68 29.43 -1.68
N SER A 269 -2.66 29.89 -0.95
CA SER A 269 -2.05 31.22 -1.09
C SER A 269 -0.57 31.09 -1.46
N GLN A 270 0.09 32.22 -1.69
CA GLN A 270 1.49 32.21 -2.08
C GLN A 270 2.40 31.63 -0.98
N CYS A 271 3.32 30.75 -1.37
CA CYS A 271 4.31 30.23 -0.44
C CYS A 271 5.19 31.36 0.12
N ILE A 272 5.24 31.47 1.46
CA ILE A 272 6.05 32.45 2.19
C ILE A 272 7.45 31.94 2.57
N SER A 273 7.87 30.79 2.04
CA SER A 273 9.20 30.21 2.26
C SER A 273 9.60 29.99 3.73
N CYS A 274 8.63 29.71 4.61
CA CYS A 274 8.84 29.58 6.07
C CYS A 274 9.59 28.32 6.53
N GLY A 275 9.90 27.37 5.66
CA GLY A 275 10.66 26.15 6.01
C GLY A 275 9.90 25.04 6.74
N ARG A 276 8.72 25.28 7.32
CA ARG A 276 7.97 24.28 8.13
C ARG A 276 7.75 22.92 7.43
N CYS A 277 7.56 22.92 6.11
CA CYS A 277 7.39 21.70 5.33
C CYS A 277 8.63 20.79 5.32
N ILE A 278 9.82 21.37 5.53
CA ILE A 278 11.12 20.67 5.60
C ILE A 278 11.24 20.03 6.99
N ASP A 279 10.96 20.80 8.04
CA ASP A 279 11.10 20.36 9.44
C ASP A 279 10.26 19.12 9.76
N VAL A 280 9.05 19.04 9.20
CA VAL A 280 8.15 17.90 9.44
C VAL A 280 8.33 16.75 8.46
N CYS A 281 9.19 16.88 7.46
CA CYS A 281 9.31 15.88 6.41
C CYS A 281 9.93 14.59 6.96
N SER A 282 9.17 13.48 6.94
CA SER A 282 9.65 12.17 7.40
C SER A 282 10.85 11.64 6.60
N CYS A 283 11.00 12.09 5.35
CA CYS A 283 12.07 11.70 4.44
C CYS A 283 13.26 12.67 4.43
N ARG A 284 13.20 13.77 5.22
CA ARG A 284 14.24 14.80 5.28
C ARG A 284 14.58 15.41 3.90
N ILE A 285 13.59 15.48 3.02
CA ILE A 285 13.69 16.15 1.70
C ILE A 285 13.20 17.60 1.81
N THR A 286 13.22 18.33 0.68
CA THR A 286 12.79 19.74 0.63
C THR A 286 11.54 19.92 -0.25
N PRO A 287 10.32 19.69 0.27
CA PRO A 287 9.09 19.70 -0.54
C PRO A 287 8.84 21.00 -1.31
N VAL A 288 9.13 22.15 -0.68
CA VAL A 288 8.93 23.47 -1.30
C VAL A 288 9.81 23.67 -2.52
N MET A 289 11.07 23.21 -2.48
CA MET A 289 11.98 23.32 -3.62
C MET A 289 11.56 22.37 -4.74
N ILE A 290 11.15 21.14 -4.42
CA ILE A 290 10.60 20.21 -5.42
C ILE A 290 9.44 20.86 -6.19
N VAL A 291 8.48 21.45 -5.47
CA VAL A 291 7.32 22.09 -6.12
C VAL A 291 7.70 23.33 -6.92
N LYS A 292 8.67 24.11 -6.45
CA LYS A 292 9.20 25.27 -7.19
C LYS A 292 9.84 24.84 -8.51
N GLU A 293 10.68 23.82 -8.47
CA GLU A 293 11.36 23.31 -9.68
C GLU A 293 10.38 22.64 -10.64
N LEU A 294 9.39 21.88 -10.13
CA LEU A 294 8.32 21.34 -10.96
C LEU A 294 7.52 22.44 -11.66
N ALA A 295 7.20 23.54 -10.96
CA ALA A 295 6.50 24.68 -11.56
C ALA A 295 7.34 25.41 -12.62
N ALA A 296 8.67 25.34 -12.51
CA ALA A 296 9.61 25.86 -13.50
C ALA A 296 9.89 24.89 -14.67
N GLY A 297 9.37 23.66 -14.63
CA GLY A 297 9.66 22.62 -15.62
C GLY A 297 11.02 21.92 -15.44
N ASN A 298 11.71 22.16 -14.33
CA ASN A 298 13.05 21.64 -14.05
C ASN A 298 12.99 20.25 -13.38
N MET A 299 12.64 19.20 -14.14
CA MET A 299 12.49 17.84 -13.60
C MET A 299 13.78 17.30 -12.95
N ALA A 300 14.94 17.56 -13.55
CA ALA A 300 16.23 17.10 -13.02
C ALA A 300 16.52 17.66 -11.61
N GLU A 301 16.26 18.95 -11.40
CA GLU A 301 16.42 19.58 -10.08
C GLU A 301 15.36 19.12 -9.09
N ALA A 302 14.12 18.91 -9.52
CA ALA A 302 13.09 18.31 -8.67
C ALA A 302 13.52 16.92 -8.15
N ILE A 303 14.10 16.09 -9.01
CA ILE A 303 14.69 14.79 -8.64
C ILE A 303 15.84 14.99 -7.64
N ARG A 304 16.74 15.94 -7.90
CA ARG A 304 17.86 16.26 -6.98
C ARG A 304 17.38 16.66 -5.59
N TYR A 305 16.24 17.35 -5.49
CA TYR A 305 15.62 17.71 -4.22
C TYR A 305 14.83 16.58 -3.54
N GLY A 306 14.77 15.39 -4.15
CA GLY A 306 14.16 14.19 -3.59
C GLY A 306 12.73 13.90 -4.04
N LEU A 307 12.34 14.31 -5.26
CA LEU A 307 11.01 14.03 -5.83
C LEU A 307 10.63 12.54 -5.71
N MET A 308 11.55 11.65 -6.06
CA MET A 308 11.32 10.20 -6.06
C MET A 308 11.36 9.57 -4.66
N ASP A 309 11.96 10.26 -3.69
CA ASP A 309 12.07 9.78 -2.31
C ASP A 309 10.87 10.10 -1.43
N CYS A 310 10.06 11.09 -1.84
CA CYS A 310 8.85 11.47 -1.12
C CYS A 310 7.93 10.24 -0.93
N VAL A 311 7.35 10.06 0.25
CA VAL A 311 6.38 8.97 0.52
C VAL A 311 4.93 9.44 0.50
N GLU A 312 4.67 10.67 0.07
CA GLU A 312 3.31 11.22 -0.12
C GLU A 312 2.44 11.22 1.15
N CYS A 313 3.06 11.36 2.32
CA CYS A 313 2.39 11.31 3.62
C CYS A 313 1.59 12.58 3.99
N GLY A 314 1.66 13.67 3.23
CA GLY A 314 0.83 14.84 3.51
C GLY A 314 1.19 15.68 4.74
N SER A 315 2.14 15.27 5.60
CA SER A 315 2.51 16.05 6.80
C SER A 315 2.90 17.50 6.47
N CYS A 316 3.57 17.72 5.33
CA CYS A 316 3.96 19.04 4.87
C CYS A 316 2.79 19.95 4.47
N VAL A 317 1.66 19.39 4.02
CA VAL A 317 0.47 20.14 3.63
C VAL A 317 -0.26 20.66 4.88
N TYR A 318 -0.41 19.81 5.89
CA TYR A 318 -1.12 20.15 7.13
C TYR A 318 -0.43 21.23 7.98
N VAL A 319 0.90 21.36 7.89
CA VAL A 319 1.62 22.40 8.64
C VAL A 319 1.85 23.69 7.83
N CYS A 320 1.46 23.70 6.56
CA CYS A 320 1.71 24.82 5.67
C CYS A 320 0.74 25.97 5.98
N PRO A 321 1.21 27.15 6.45
CA PRO A 321 0.32 28.28 6.72
C PRO A 321 -0.26 28.90 5.45
N ALA A 322 0.32 28.58 4.29
CA ALA A 322 -0.15 29.06 2.98
C ALA A 322 -1.04 28.04 2.26
N HIS A 323 -1.30 26.86 2.85
CA HIS A 323 -2.11 25.79 2.27
C HIS A 323 -1.63 25.36 0.87
N VAL A 324 -0.31 25.41 0.63
CA VAL A 324 0.29 24.98 -0.64
C VAL A 324 0.00 23.50 -0.86
N GLN A 325 -0.53 23.15 -2.02
CA GLN A 325 -0.89 21.76 -2.37
C GLN A 325 0.34 20.92 -2.76
N LEU A 326 1.30 20.81 -1.82
CA LEU A 326 2.60 20.17 -2.04
C LEU A 326 2.47 18.74 -2.54
N ILE A 327 1.63 17.91 -1.89
CA ILE A 327 1.49 16.50 -2.26
C ILE A 327 0.85 16.31 -3.63
N GLN A 328 -0.16 17.10 -4.00
CA GLN A 328 -0.79 16.97 -5.31
C GLN A 328 0.23 17.23 -6.43
N ARG A 329 1.02 18.30 -6.30
CA ARG A 329 2.06 18.65 -7.27
C ARG A 329 3.18 17.62 -7.31
N ILE A 330 3.61 17.09 -6.17
CA ILE A 330 4.62 16.02 -6.09
C ILE A 330 4.09 14.73 -6.76
N ARG A 331 2.82 14.36 -6.54
CA ARG A 331 2.18 13.20 -7.19
C ARG A 331 2.18 13.36 -8.70
N THR A 332 1.77 14.53 -9.20
CA THR A 332 1.82 14.84 -10.63
C THR A 332 3.25 14.76 -11.18
N GLY A 333 4.23 15.36 -10.50
CA GLY A 333 5.63 15.32 -10.92
C GLY A 333 6.19 13.90 -10.99
N LYS A 334 5.90 13.06 -10.00
CA LYS A 334 6.26 11.63 -10.02
C LYS A 334 5.60 10.87 -11.16
N GLN A 335 4.32 11.15 -11.43
CA GLN A 335 3.60 10.51 -12.52
C GLN A 335 4.24 10.86 -13.88
N ILE A 336 4.55 12.14 -14.11
CA ILE A 336 5.26 12.60 -15.30
C ILE A 336 6.60 11.86 -15.42
N ARG A 337 7.42 11.83 -14.36
CA ARG A 337 8.71 11.15 -14.40
C ARG A 337 8.60 9.64 -14.67
N ARG A 338 7.58 8.98 -14.11
CA ARG A 338 7.33 7.55 -14.39
C ARG A 338 6.95 7.33 -15.85
N SER A 339 6.17 8.22 -16.44
CA SER A 339 5.83 8.17 -17.86
C SER A 339 7.06 8.40 -18.76
N GLU A 340 7.93 9.36 -18.41
CA GLU A 340 9.20 9.58 -19.12
C GLU A 340 10.09 8.33 -19.08
N ILE A 341 10.28 7.72 -17.90
CA ILE A 341 11.07 6.49 -17.76
C ILE A 341 10.48 5.35 -18.61
N ALA A 342 9.16 5.20 -18.63
CA ALA A 342 8.51 4.18 -19.45
C ALA A 342 8.76 4.41 -20.95
N GLN A 343 8.74 5.66 -21.42
CA GLN A 343 9.06 6.02 -22.80
C GLN A 343 10.55 5.80 -23.12
N GLU A 344 11.45 6.20 -22.22
CA GLU A 344 12.89 5.98 -22.36
C GLU A 344 13.20 4.47 -22.52
N LEU A 345 12.55 3.61 -21.73
CA LEU A 345 12.68 2.15 -21.81
C LEU A 345 12.12 1.59 -23.12
N GLN A 346 10.95 2.06 -23.57
CA GLN A 346 10.37 1.64 -24.85
C GLN A 346 11.29 1.98 -26.03
N ILE A 347 11.82 3.20 -26.06
CA ILE A 347 12.77 3.64 -27.09
C ILE A 347 14.05 2.78 -27.05
N GLN A 348 14.54 2.43 -25.86
CA GLN A 348 15.70 1.54 -25.73
C GLN A 348 15.40 0.13 -26.27
N GLU A 349 14.22 -0.44 -25.97
CA GLU A 349 13.79 -1.73 -26.49
C GLU A 349 13.63 -1.71 -28.01
N GLU A 350 13.04 -0.66 -28.58
CA GLU A 350 12.91 -0.46 -30.03
C GLU A 350 14.28 -0.33 -30.71
N ASN A 351 15.20 0.46 -30.14
CA ASN A 351 16.55 0.61 -30.67
C ASN A 351 17.38 -0.70 -30.58
N LEU A 352 17.19 -1.49 -29.52
CA LEU A 352 17.81 -2.82 -29.39
C LEU A 352 17.23 -3.81 -30.41
N ALA A 353 15.92 -3.76 -30.65
CA ALA A 353 15.26 -4.59 -31.66
C ALA A 353 15.70 -4.22 -33.10
N ASP A 354 15.87 -2.94 -33.40
CA ASP A 354 16.39 -2.50 -34.70
C ASP A 354 17.88 -2.81 -34.87
N CYS A 355 18.70 -2.70 -33.81
CA CYS A 355 20.10 -3.12 -33.86
C CYS A 355 20.25 -4.64 -34.11
N GLY A 356 19.36 -5.46 -33.53
CA GLY A 356 19.28 -6.90 -33.81
C GLY A 356 18.91 -7.22 -35.27
N LYS A 357 18.01 -6.44 -35.89
CA LYS A 357 17.66 -6.58 -37.31
C LYS A 357 18.79 -6.16 -38.26
N VAL A 358 19.59 -5.15 -37.89
CA VAL A 358 20.77 -4.75 -38.67
C VAL A 358 21.84 -5.85 -38.64
N MET A 359 22.04 -6.52 -37.49
CA MET A 359 22.94 -7.66 -37.39
C MET A 359 22.47 -8.89 -38.17
N GLU A 360 21.16 -9.14 -38.27
CA GLU A 360 20.62 -10.22 -39.14
C GLU A 360 20.68 -9.88 -40.63
N ALA A 361 20.58 -8.59 -41.00
CA ALA A 361 20.71 -8.13 -42.38
C ALA A 361 22.17 -8.19 -42.91
N ASP A 362 23.17 -8.01 -42.05
CA ASP A 362 24.59 -8.07 -42.42
C ASP A 362 25.17 -9.50 -42.49
N CYS A 363 24.44 -10.52 -42.02
CA CYS A 363 24.85 -11.94 -42.17
C CYS A 363 24.24 -12.66 -43.39
N GLY A 364 23.55 -11.94 -44.26
CA GLY A 364 23.03 -12.46 -45.52
C GLY A 364 23.72 -11.86 -46.74
N CYS A 365 24.84 -12.46 -47.18
CA CYS A 365 25.25 -12.68 -48.58
C CYS A 365 26.79 -12.72 -48.74
N GLY A 366 27.31 -13.92 -48.96
CA GLY A 366 28.69 -14.15 -49.37
C GLY A 366 28.98 -15.65 -49.58
N GLY A 367 28.11 -16.33 -50.34
CA GLY A 367 28.25 -17.74 -50.69
C GLY A 367 29.38 -18.01 -51.70
N ASP A 368 30.14 -19.05 -51.37
CA ASP A 368 30.68 -20.15 -52.18
C ASP A 368 31.35 -19.96 -53.56
N LYS A 369 32.42 -20.75 -53.68
CA LYS A 369 33.15 -21.19 -54.88
C LYS A 369 32.27 -21.98 -55.85
#